data_AF-A0A2P6FQM9-F1
#
_entry.id   AF-A0A2P6FQM9-F1
#
_cell.length_a   1.000
_cell.length_b   1.000
_cell.length_c   1.000
_cell.angle_alpha   90.00
_cell.angle_beta   90.00
_cell.angle_gamma   90.00
#
_symmetry.space_group_name_H-M   'P 1'
#
loop_
_entity.id
_entity.type
_entity.pdbx_description
1 polymer ?
#
loop_
_entity_poly.entity_id
_entity_poly.type
_entity_poly.pdbx_seq_one_letter_code
_entity_poly.pdbx_strand_id
1 'polypeptide(L)'
;IYKLMIISLVYLFSLSITYANGIKVLDADTIEYNGKKIRLKGIDAPELDQLCMNFNERLYPCGKIAADKLEELIKSFSFSEFNCKDHNLDRYGRTLSTCWIGVTNINSWLVKQGWAIAYKYYSKDYISEEQNAKKNSKGIWAGTFIEPWNWRRGTRFNSKTDNWIEKCSIKGNISTKGEKIYHVPSGRHYIQTKINSKKGEKWFCSELEALNNGWRKSKR
;
A
#
# COMPACT_ATOMS: atom_id res chain seq x y z
N ILE A 1 -60.47 44.48 24.84
CA ILE A 1 -59.31 44.61 23.93
C ILE A 1 -58.41 43.41 24.17
N TYR A 2 -58.57 42.33 23.39
CA TYR A 2 -57.73 41.13 23.50
C TYR A 2 -56.62 41.22 22.46
N LYS A 3 -55.38 41.23 22.95
CA LYS A 3 -54.15 41.35 22.15
C LYS A 3 -53.79 39.95 21.62
N LEU A 4 -53.99 39.69 20.33
CA LEU A 4 -53.52 38.45 19.69
C LEU A 4 -51.99 38.48 19.61
N MET A 5 -51.31 37.56 20.31
CA MET A 5 -49.89 37.26 20.11
C MET A 5 -49.76 36.21 19.00
N ILE A 6 -49.23 36.62 17.84
CA ILE A 6 -48.71 35.70 16.83
C ILE A 6 -47.40 35.10 17.34
N ILE A 7 -47.41 33.81 17.67
CA ILE A 7 -46.19 33.05 17.93
C ILE A 7 -45.70 32.55 16.58
N SER A 8 -44.68 33.21 16.03
CA SER A 8 -43.97 32.74 14.85
C SER A 8 -43.14 31.52 15.21
N LEU A 9 -43.60 30.35 14.77
CA LEU A 9 -42.92 29.07 14.97
C LEU A 9 -41.78 28.96 13.95
N VAL A 10 -40.57 29.32 14.38
CA VAL A 10 -39.36 29.21 13.54
C VAL A 10 -38.91 27.74 13.54
N TYR A 11 -39.23 27.02 12.47
CA TYR A 11 -38.71 25.66 12.24
C TYR A 11 -37.22 25.72 11.91
N LEU A 12 -36.38 25.36 12.87
CA LEU A 12 -34.97 25.07 12.65
C LEU A 12 -34.85 23.73 11.90
N PHE A 13 -34.77 23.79 10.57
CA PHE A 13 -34.39 22.63 9.77
C PHE A 13 -32.92 22.31 10.02
N SER A 14 -32.66 21.25 10.80
CA SER A 14 -31.32 20.67 10.90
C SER A 14 -31.00 19.94 9.59
N LEU A 15 -30.08 20.48 8.80
CA LEU A 15 -29.46 19.75 7.69
C LEU A 15 -28.60 18.63 8.27
N SER A 16 -29.20 17.44 8.40
CA SER A 16 -28.43 16.22 8.61
C SER A 16 -27.61 15.96 7.35
N ILE A 17 -26.28 15.98 7.45
CA ILE A 17 -25.40 15.57 6.35
C ILE A 17 -25.63 14.08 6.13
N THR A 18 -26.43 13.74 5.13
CA THR A 18 -26.62 12.35 4.70
C THR A 18 -25.37 11.94 3.92
N TYR A 19 -24.49 11.16 4.55
CA TYR A 19 -23.38 10.53 3.83
C TYR A 19 -23.96 9.66 2.72
N ALA A 20 -23.54 9.90 1.48
CA ALA A 20 -24.18 9.37 0.27
C ALA A 20 -24.39 7.84 0.27
N ASN A 21 -23.63 7.07 1.07
CA ASN A 21 -23.79 5.63 1.22
C ASN A 21 -23.54 5.13 2.67
N GLY A 22 -23.69 5.95 3.72
CA GLY A 22 -23.55 5.49 5.13
C GLY A 22 -22.21 4.82 5.55
N ILE A 23 -21.24 4.74 4.65
CA ILE A 23 -19.92 4.13 4.83
C ILE A 23 -18.88 5.25 4.74
N LYS A 24 -18.01 5.33 5.74
CA LYS A 24 -16.90 6.28 5.78
C LYS A 24 -15.59 5.52 5.69
N VAL A 25 -14.77 5.85 4.69
CA VAL A 25 -13.41 5.30 4.57
C VAL A 25 -12.49 6.10 5.50
N LEU A 26 -11.82 5.42 6.44
CA LEU A 26 -10.84 6.06 7.34
C LEU A 26 -9.43 5.93 6.76
N ASP A 27 -9.11 4.73 6.31
CA ASP A 27 -7.93 4.38 5.51
C ASP A 27 -8.29 3.19 4.61
N ALA A 28 -7.33 2.70 3.82
CA ALA A 28 -7.57 1.65 2.84
C ALA A 28 -7.72 0.24 3.45
N ASP A 29 -7.75 0.07 4.76
CA ASP A 29 -8.13 -1.18 5.41
C ASP A 29 -9.10 -1.02 6.60
N THR A 30 -9.54 0.20 6.90
CA THR A 30 -10.45 0.52 7.98
C THR A 30 -11.56 1.44 7.49
N ILE A 31 -12.81 0.99 7.70
CA ILE A 31 -14.02 1.74 7.38
C ILE A 31 -14.89 1.91 8.63
N GLU A 32 -15.80 2.86 8.59
CA GLU A 32 -16.87 3.03 9.57
C GLU A 32 -18.22 2.86 8.88
N TYR A 33 -19.06 1.98 9.43
CA TYR A 33 -20.37 1.63 8.89
C TYR A 33 -21.35 1.43 10.04
N ASN A 34 -22.52 2.10 9.99
CA ASN A 34 -23.52 2.06 11.07
C ASN A 34 -22.94 2.36 12.47
N GLY A 35 -22.04 3.33 12.57
CA GLY A 35 -21.37 3.72 13.82
C GLY A 35 -20.32 2.71 14.33
N LYS A 36 -20.03 1.66 13.57
CA LYS A 36 -19.08 0.60 13.91
C LYS A 36 -17.81 0.74 13.07
N LYS A 37 -16.65 0.75 13.73
CA LYS A 37 -15.35 0.65 13.06
C LYS A 37 -15.05 -0.79 12.67
N ILE A 38 -14.80 -0.99 11.38
CA ILE A 38 -14.52 -2.27 10.77
C ILE A 38 -13.10 -2.25 10.20
N ARG A 39 -12.28 -3.21 10.61
CA ARG A 39 -10.96 -3.50 10.04
C ARG A 39 -11.10 -4.65 9.05
N LEU A 40 -10.72 -4.42 7.80
CA LEU A 40 -10.78 -5.41 6.74
C LEU A 40 -9.81 -6.56 7.04
N LYS A 41 -10.35 -7.75 7.30
CA LYS A 41 -9.60 -8.95 7.64
C LYS A 41 -8.62 -9.34 6.52
N GLY A 42 -7.43 -9.79 6.92
CA GLY A 42 -6.46 -10.46 6.05
C GLY A 42 -5.59 -9.54 5.21
N ILE A 43 -5.74 -8.21 5.33
CA ILE A 43 -4.99 -7.23 4.56
C ILE A 43 -4.36 -6.17 5.48
N ASP A 44 -3.33 -5.50 5.00
CA ASP A 44 -2.74 -4.33 5.64
C ASP A 44 -2.52 -3.24 4.59
N ALA A 45 -3.11 -2.08 4.76
CA ALA A 45 -2.99 -0.97 3.83
C ALA A 45 -2.03 0.10 4.38
N PRO A 46 -1.43 0.94 3.50
CA PRO A 46 -0.65 2.09 3.96
C PRO A 46 -1.52 3.00 4.84
N GLU A 47 -0.93 3.52 5.94
CA GLU A 47 -1.60 4.51 6.78
C GLU A 47 -1.97 5.75 5.98
N LEU A 48 -3.03 6.47 6.36
CA LEU A 48 -3.54 7.60 5.56
C LEU A 48 -2.48 8.65 5.22
N ASP A 49 -1.56 8.91 6.15
CA ASP A 49 -0.44 9.85 6.03
C ASP A 49 0.83 9.24 5.41
N GLN A 50 0.78 7.96 5.03
CA GLN A 50 1.93 7.22 4.54
C GLN A 50 2.36 7.71 3.15
N LEU A 51 3.67 8.00 3.05
CA LEU A 51 4.34 8.27 1.80
C LEU A 51 4.96 6.99 1.23
N CYS A 52 4.87 6.84 -0.09
CA CYS A 52 5.57 5.83 -0.88
C CYS A 52 6.45 6.52 -1.92
N MET A 53 7.36 5.79 -2.52
CA MET A 53 8.29 6.29 -3.53
C MET A 53 8.00 5.63 -4.87
N ASN A 54 7.79 6.40 -5.92
CA ASN A 54 7.58 5.85 -7.27
C ASN A 54 8.91 5.50 -7.95
N PHE A 55 8.86 4.95 -9.17
CA PHE A 55 10.06 4.59 -9.94
C PHE A 55 10.99 5.77 -10.29
N ASN A 56 10.50 7.01 -10.20
CA ASN A 56 11.28 8.23 -10.41
C ASN A 56 11.81 8.81 -9.08
N GLU A 57 11.82 8.01 -8.02
CA GLU A 57 12.28 8.37 -6.68
C GLU A 57 11.52 9.53 -6.03
N ARG A 58 10.32 9.84 -6.54
CA ARG A 58 9.46 10.90 -5.98
C ARG A 58 8.53 10.31 -4.93
N LEU A 59 8.51 10.96 -3.77
CA LEU A 59 7.54 10.67 -2.72
C LEU A 59 6.14 11.06 -3.18
N TYR A 60 5.16 10.23 -2.84
CA TYR A 60 3.74 10.46 -3.11
C TYR A 60 2.87 9.90 -1.98
N PRO A 61 1.66 10.45 -1.74
CA PRO A 61 0.82 10.09 -0.59
C PRO A 61 0.02 8.80 -0.86
N CYS A 62 0.70 7.65 -0.86
CA CYS A 62 0.08 6.37 -1.20
C CYS A 62 -1.06 5.97 -0.26
N GLY A 63 -1.01 6.34 1.02
CA GLY A 63 -2.10 6.11 1.96
C GLY A 63 -3.40 6.77 1.55
N LYS A 64 -3.34 8.08 1.29
CA LYS A 64 -4.46 8.85 0.78
C LYS A 64 -4.99 8.30 -0.54
N ILE A 65 -4.11 7.99 -1.49
CA ILE A 65 -4.52 7.45 -2.79
C ILE A 65 -5.21 6.09 -2.63
N ALA A 66 -4.70 5.21 -1.77
CA ALA A 66 -5.33 3.93 -1.51
C ALA A 66 -6.73 4.10 -0.91
N ALA A 67 -6.91 5.02 0.05
CA ALA A 67 -8.20 5.34 0.64
C ALA A 67 -9.18 5.92 -0.41
N ASP A 68 -8.70 6.81 -1.28
CA ASP A 68 -9.49 7.39 -2.37
C ASP A 68 -9.96 6.31 -3.35
N LYS A 69 -9.10 5.34 -3.66
CA LYS A 69 -9.46 4.21 -4.54
C LYS A 69 -10.51 3.30 -3.93
N LEU A 70 -10.49 3.10 -2.61
CA LEU A 70 -11.56 2.41 -1.91
C LEU A 70 -12.87 3.22 -1.93
N GLU A 71 -12.78 4.53 -1.72
CA GLU A 71 -13.95 5.41 -1.76
C GLU A 71 -14.58 5.46 -3.16
N GLU A 72 -13.76 5.55 -4.21
CA GLU A 72 -14.19 5.44 -5.61
C GLU A 72 -14.93 4.12 -5.88
N LEU A 73 -14.38 2.98 -5.40
CA LEU A 73 -15.05 1.68 -5.52
C LEU A 73 -16.41 1.70 -4.82
N ILE A 74 -16.49 2.21 -3.59
CA ILE A 74 -17.75 2.23 -2.84
C ILE A 74 -18.79 3.14 -3.51
N LYS A 75 -18.37 4.27 -4.06
CA LYS A 75 -19.24 5.22 -4.76
C LYS A 75 -19.74 4.71 -6.12
N SER A 76 -19.06 3.73 -6.73
CA SER A 76 -19.47 3.18 -8.03
C SER A 76 -20.63 2.18 -7.95
N PHE A 77 -21.18 1.92 -6.77
CA PHE A 77 -22.27 0.96 -6.55
C PHE A 77 -23.38 1.56 -5.68
N SER A 78 -24.56 0.94 -5.71
CA SER A 78 -25.65 1.25 -4.80
C SER A 78 -25.33 0.77 -3.38
N PHE A 79 -25.73 1.55 -2.38
CA PHE A 79 -25.58 1.20 -0.97
C PHE A 79 -26.22 -0.16 -0.60
N SER A 80 -27.34 -0.51 -1.23
CA SER A 80 -28.05 -1.78 -1.00
C SER A 80 -27.21 -3.02 -1.29
N GLU A 81 -26.07 -2.86 -1.95
CA GLU A 81 -25.17 -3.94 -2.33
C GLU A 81 -24.04 -4.18 -1.32
N PHE A 82 -23.90 -3.30 -0.31
CA PHE A 82 -22.85 -3.42 0.69
C PHE A 82 -23.22 -4.39 1.81
N ASN A 83 -22.31 -5.32 2.13
CA ASN A 83 -22.46 -6.24 3.26
C ASN A 83 -21.10 -6.64 3.83
N CYS A 84 -21.07 -6.98 5.12
CA CYS A 84 -19.87 -7.49 5.78
C CYS A 84 -20.19 -8.77 6.56
N LYS A 85 -19.27 -9.73 6.49
CA LYS A 85 -19.23 -10.89 7.38
C LYS A 85 -18.23 -10.62 8.48
N ASP A 86 -18.75 -10.46 9.69
CA ASP A 86 -17.95 -10.28 10.89
C ASP A 86 -17.31 -11.60 11.32
N HIS A 87 -16.08 -11.52 11.83
CA HIS A 87 -15.34 -12.69 12.32
C HIS A 87 -15.08 -12.59 13.81
N ASN A 88 -14.37 -11.54 14.25
CA ASN A 88 -13.97 -11.32 15.64
C ASN A 88 -13.69 -9.83 15.88
N LEU A 89 -13.39 -9.45 17.12
CA LEU A 89 -12.82 -8.15 17.43
C LEU A 89 -11.29 -8.21 17.40
N ASP A 90 -10.65 -7.14 16.96
CA ASP A 90 -9.21 -6.96 17.16
C ASP A 90 -8.90 -6.41 18.57
N ARG A 91 -7.61 -6.34 18.91
CA ARG A 91 -7.14 -5.84 20.22
C ARG A 91 -7.51 -4.38 20.51
N TYR A 92 -7.97 -3.63 19.51
CA TYR A 92 -8.38 -2.23 19.62
C TYR A 92 -9.91 -2.08 19.63
N GLY A 93 -10.66 -3.18 19.68
CA GLY A 93 -12.12 -3.19 19.69
C GLY A 93 -12.76 -2.96 18.32
N ARG A 94 -11.99 -2.94 17.22
CA ARG A 94 -12.54 -2.89 15.86
C ARG A 94 -13.02 -4.27 15.46
N THR A 95 -14.09 -4.33 14.69
CA THR A 95 -14.54 -5.61 14.15
C THR A 95 -13.73 -6.00 12.93
N LEU A 96 -13.18 -7.21 12.95
CA LEU A 96 -12.52 -7.82 11.81
C LEU A 96 -13.59 -8.41 10.90
N SER A 97 -13.71 -7.86 9.68
CA SER A 97 -14.73 -8.29 8.74
C SER A 97 -14.15 -8.52 7.34
N THR A 98 -14.78 -9.43 6.60
CA THR A 98 -14.67 -9.47 5.15
C THR A 98 -15.88 -8.72 4.61
N CYS A 99 -15.67 -7.75 3.72
CA CYS A 99 -16.76 -6.93 3.20
C CYS A 99 -16.87 -7.06 1.68
N TRP A 100 -18.09 -6.91 1.19
CA TRP A 100 -18.45 -6.99 -0.20
C TRP A 100 -19.27 -5.77 -0.61
N ILE A 101 -19.11 -5.37 -1.87
CA ILE A 101 -20.07 -4.51 -2.55
C ILE A 101 -20.49 -5.21 -3.85
N GLY A 102 -21.77 -5.56 -3.91
CA GLY A 102 -22.31 -6.47 -4.91
C GLY A 102 -21.62 -7.83 -4.79
N VAL A 103 -21.00 -8.28 -5.88
CA VAL A 103 -20.20 -9.52 -5.93
C VAL A 103 -18.72 -9.30 -5.61
N THR A 104 -18.29 -8.05 -5.44
CA THR A 104 -16.87 -7.70 -5.28
C THR A 104 -16.45 -7.83 -3.82
N ASN A 105 -15.54 -8.75 -3.51
CA ASN A 105 -14.86 -8.77 -2.21
C ASN A 105 -13.88 -7.61 -2.12
N ILE A 106 -14.16 -6.64 -1.25
CA ILE A 106 -13.38 -5.39 -1.09
C ILE A 106 -11.96 -5.71 -0.62
N ASN A 107 -11.82 -6.63 0.35
CA ASN A 107 -10.52 -7.02 0.90
C ASN A 107 -9.60 -7.57 -0.21
N SER A 108 -10.11 -8.51 -1.01
CA SER A 108 -9.38 -9.07 -2.16
C SER A 108 -9.09 -8.01 -3.22
N TRP A 109 -10.07 -7.15 -3.52
CA TRP A 109 -9.92 -6.10 -4.53
C TRP A 109 -8.78 -5.15 -4.20
N LEU A 110 -8.68 -4.70 -2.94
CA LEU A 110 -7.59 -3.81 -2.49
C LEU A 110 -6.22 -4.43 -2.73
N VAL A 111 -6.04 -5.70 -2.39
CA VAL A 111 -4.78 -6.42 -2.61
C VAL A 111 -4.52 -6.63 -4.11
N LYS A 112 -5.55 -7.03 -4.87
CA LYS A 112 -5.46 -7.27 -6.32
C LYS A 112 -5.13 -6.01 -7.12
N GLN A 113 -5.55 -4.84 -6.64
CA GLN A 113 -5.20 -3.54 -7.23
C GLN A 113 -3.92 -2.92 -6.63
N GLY A 114 -3.30 -3.56 -5.64
CA GLY A 114 -2.06 -3.10 -5.03
C GLY A 114 -2.24 -1.91 -4.08
N TRP A 115 -3.42 -1.73 -3.50
CA TRP A 115 -3.69 -0.69 -2.49
C TRP A 115 -3.53 -1.20 -1.05
N ALA A 116 -3.39 -2.52 -0.88
CA ALA A 116 -3.03 -3.17 0.36
C ALA A 116 -2.12 -4.37 0.10
N ILE A 117 -1.43 -4.83 1.15
CA ILE A 117 -0.65 -6.07 1.14
C ILE A 117 -1.41 -7.20 1.86
N ALA A 118 -1.08 -8.44 1.54
CA ALA A 118 -1.66 -9.59 2.24
C ALA A 118 -1.03 -9.69 3.64
N TYR A 119 -1.85 -9.70 4.70
CA TYR A 119 -1.34 -9.69 6.06
C TYR A 119 -1.00 -11.11 6.55
N LYS A 120 0.12 -11.61 6.05
CA LYS A 120 0.59 -13.01 6.19
C LYS A 120 0.79 -13.49 7.63
N TYR A 121 0.94 -12.56 8.58
CA TYR A 121 1.10 -12.91 9.99
C TYR A 121 -0.17 -13.59 10.57
N TYR A 122 -1.36 -13.24 10.07
CA TYR A 122 -2.63 -13.74 10.61
C TYR A 122 -3.46 -14.56 9.61
N SER A 123 -3.14 -14.53 8.32
CA SER A 123 -3.89 -15.27 7.30
C SER A 123 -3.06 -15.64 6.08
N LYS A 124 -3.49 -16.69 5.37
CA LYS A 124 -3.01 -17.04 4.03
C LYS A 124 -3.88 -16.43 2.91
N ASP A 125 -4.93 -15.69 3.29
CA ASP A 125 -5.81 -15.00 2.35
C ASP A 125 -5.01 -14.03 1.46
N TYR A 126 -5.44 -13.89 0.20
CA TYR A 126 -4.99 -12.87 -0.75
C TYR A 126 -3.52 -12.91 -1.20
N ILE A 127 -2.76 -13.95 -0.83
CA ILE A 127 -1.34 -14.08 -1.23
C ILE A 127 -1.19 -14.13 -2.75
N SER A 128 -2.07 -14.84 -3.46
CA SER A 128 -2.06 -14.91 -4.92
C SER A 128 -2.31 -13.55 -5.57
N GLU A 129 -3.25 -12.78 -5.04
CA GLU A 129 -3.62 -11.45 -5.50
C GLU A 129 -2.47 -10.47 -5.29
N GLU A 130 -1.78 -10.56 -4.16
CA GLU A 130 -0.61 -9.75 -3.87
C GLU A 130 0.53 -10.08 -4.85
N GLN A 131 0.80 -11.36 -5.08
CA GLN A 131 1.81 -11.79 -6.06
C GLN A 131 1.49 -11.27 -7.45
N ASN A 132 0.21 -11.28 -7.85
CA ASN A 132 -0.24 -10.72 -9.11
C ASN A 132 -0.07 -9.20 -9.18
N ALA A 133 -0.47 -8.47 -8.13
CA ALA A 133 -0.31 -7.02 -8.06
C ALA A 133 1.17 -6.61 -8.13
N LYS A 134 2.04 -7.34 -7.42
CA LYS A 134 3.49 -7.16 -7.46
C LYS A 134 4.07 -7.42 -8.85
N LYS A 135 3.71 -8.55 -9.49
CA LYS A 135 4.18 -8.90 -10.83
C LYS A 135 3.80 -7.82 -11.86
N ASN A 136 2.64 -7.21 -11.70
CA ASN A 136 2.11 -6.20 -12.62
C ASN A 136 2.36 -4.76 -12.15
N SER A 137 3.18 -4.54 -11.13
CA SER A 137 3.52 -3.20 -10.60
C SER A 137 2.30 -2.32 -10.33
N LYS A 138 1.26 -2.88 -9.69
CA LYS A 138 0.00 -2.16 -9.39
C LYS A 138 0.07 -1.40 -8.07
N GLY A 139 -0.58 -0.23 -8.02
CA GLY A 139 -0.73 0.57 -6.81
C GLY A 139 0.63 0.86 -6.15
N ILE A 140 0.77 0.51 -4.86
CA ILE A 140 2.02 0.70 -4.11
C ILE A 140 3.18 -0.15 -4.63
N TRP A 141 2.90 -1.20 -5.40
CA TRP A 141 3.92 -2.01 -6.08
C TRP A 141 4.51 -1.33 -7.32
N ALA A 142 4.00 -0.16 -7.73
CA ALA A 142 4.57 0.70 -8.78
C ALA A 142 5.79 1.53 -8.30
N GLY A 143 6.56 0.98 -7.36
CA GLY A 143 7.67 1.66 -6.72
C GLY A 143 8.12 0.97 -5.44
N THR A 144 8.65 1.75 -4.51
CA THR A 144 9.09 1.28 -3.19
C THR A 144 8.19 1.86 -2.11
N PHE A 145 7.89 1.05 -1.11
CA PHE A 145 7.14 1.47 0.07
C PHE A 145 7.70 0.80 1.31
N ILE A 146 7.46 1.45 2.44
CA ILE A 146 7.68 0.86 3.76
C ILE A 146 6.42 0.07 4.09
N GLU A 147 6.54 -1.21 4.45
CA GLU A 147 5.37 -1.99 4.86
C GLU A 147 4.61 -1.27 5.99
N PRO A 148 3.25 -1.27 6.00
CA PRO A 148 2.50 -0.40 6.91
C PRO A 148 2.80 -0.64 8.39
N TRP A 149 3.07 -1.88 8.82
CA TRP A 149 3.52 -2.14 10.18
C TRP A 149 4.88 -1.53 10.54
N ASN A 150 5.81 -1.40 9.58
CA ASN A 150 7.08 -0.70 9.79
C ASN A 150 6.85 0.81 9.86
N TRP A 151 5.95 1.34 9.01
CA TRP A 151 5.54 2.75 9.09
C TRP A 151 4.91 3.08 10.46
N ARG A 152 4.00 2.25 10.97
CA ARG A 152 3.44 2.43 12.33
C ARG A 152 4.51 2.43 13.44
N ARG A 153 5.64 1.74 13.23
CA ARG A 153 6.79 1.70 14.16
C ARG A 153 7.77 2.87 13.99
N GLY A 154 7.48 3.81 13.09
CA GLY A 154 8.29 5.02 12.90
C GLY A 154 9.29 4.94 11.76
N THR A 155 9.37 3.85 10.99
CA THR A 155 10.21 3.82 9.79
C THR A 155 9.67 4.83 8.77
N ARG A 156 10.53 5.71 8.26
CA ARG A 156 10.21 6.74 7.25
C ARG A 156 11.26 6.73 6.14
N PHE A 157 10.95 7.31 4.99
CA PHE A 157 11.98 7.66 4.00
C PHE A 157 12.78 8.85 4.54
N ASN A 158 14.11 8.76 4.59
CA ASN A 158 14.96 9.79 5.18
C ASN A 158 15.16 10.92 4.17
N SER A 159 14.47 12.06 4.35
CA SER A 159 14.54 13.20 3.43
C SER A 159 15.83 14.05 3.52
N LYS A 160 16.79 13.73 4.40
CA LYS A 160 18.02 14.53 4.57
C LYS A 160 19.35 13.77 4.72
N THR A 161 19.39 12.45 4.55
CA THR A 161 20.65 11.68 4.47
C THR A 161 20.52 10.42 3.63
N ASP A 162 19.78 10.48 2.52
CA ASP A 162 19.91 9.45 1.51
C ASP A 162 20.87 9.97 0.44
N ASN A 163 22.16 9.81 0.72
CA ASN A 163 23.13 9.71 -0.36
C ASN A 163 22.82 8.38 -1.08
N TRP A 164 21.95 8.45 -2.10
CA TRP A 164 21.53 7.30 -2.94
C TRP A 164 22.70 6.63 -3.69
N ILE A 165 23.94 7.07 -3.45
CA ILE A 165 25.18 6.37 -3.85
C ILE A 165 25.35 5.02 -3.13
N GLU A 166 24.68 4.75 -1.99
CA GLU A 166 24.92 3.51 -1.21
C GLU A 166 23.85 2.40 -1.25
N LYS A 167 22.76 2.53 -2.02
CA LYS A 167 21.80 1.41 -2.13
C LYS A 167 21.56 0.87 -3.54
N CYS A 168 22.54 1.05 -4.40
CA CYS A 168 22.72 0.16 -5.52
C CYS A 168 22.90 -1.27 -4.99
N SER A 169 21.87 -2.11 -5.11
CA SER A 169 21.85 -3.45 -4.49
C SER A 169 22.38 -4.54 -5.41
N ILE A 170 22.71 -4.22 -6.66
CA ILE A 170 23.23 -5.18 -7.63
C ILE A 170 24.75 -5.12 -7.61
N LYS A 171 25.40 -6.24 -7.30
CA LYS A 171 26.86 -6.31 -7.16
C LYS A 171 27.49 -6.60 -8.51
N GLY A 172 28.30 -5.69 -9.06
CA GLY A 172 29.13 -5.92 -10.24
C GLY A 172 30.57 -6.27 -9.88
N ASN A 173 30.97 -7.54 -10.00
CA ASN A 173 32.37 -7.98 -9.86
C ASN A 173 33.08 -8.36 -11.19
N ILE A 174 34.39 -8.19 -11.25
CA ILE A 174 35.21 -8.53 -12.42
C ILE A 174 35.92 -9.85 -12.16
N SER A 175 35.69 -10.85 -13.00
CA SER A 175 36.33 -12.17 -12.85
C SER A 175 37.84 -12.08 -13.09
N THR A 176 38.58 -13.11 -12.69
CA THR A 176 40.02 -13.21 -12.98
C THR A 176 40.34 -13.22 -14.48
N LYS A 177 39.35 -13.54 -15.32
CA LYS A 177 39.42 -13.50 -16.80
C LYS A 177 38.99 -12.15 -17.39
N GLY A 178 38.69 -11.14 -16.54
CA GLY A 178 38.24 -9.82 -16.97
C GLY A 178 36.76 -9.71 -17.30
N GLU A 179 35.95 -10.73 -16.98
CA GLU A 179 34.51 -10.68 -17.28
C GLU A 179 33.75 -9.80 -16.28
N LYS A 180 32.93 -8.88 -16.78
CA LYS A 180 32.04 -8.03 -16.00
C LYS A 180 30.73 -8.76 -15.68
N ILE A 181 30.55 -9.18 -14.43
CA ILE A 181 29.41 -9.99 -13.99
C ILE A 181 28.62 -9.26 -12.91
N TYR A 182 27.31 -9.10 -13.08
CA TYR A 182 26.44 -8.57 -12.04
C TYR A 182 25.62 -9.65 -11.33
N HIS A 183 25.38 -9.43 -10.04
CA HIS A 183 24.63 -10.33 -9.15
C HIS A 183 23.47 -9.58 -8.52
N VAL A 184 22.28 -10.14 -8.64
CA VAL A 184 21.04 -9.63 -8.01
C VAL A 184 20.82 -10.28 -6.65
N PRO A 185 20.13 -9.61 -5.70
CA PRO A 185 19.88 -10.16 -4.36
C PRO A 185 19.27 -11.57 -4.31
N SER A 186 18.48 -11.95 -5.32
CA SER A 186 17.87 -13.28 -5.44
C SER A 186 18.78 -14.36 -6.04
N GLY A 187 20.00 -14.03 -6.45
CA GLY A 187 20.93 -14.94 -7.12
C GLY A 187 21.83 -15.73 -6.16
N ARG A 188 22.21 -16.96 -6.52
CA ARG A 188 22.99 -17.88 -5.66
C ARG A 188 24.34 -17.32 -5.21
N HIS A 189 25.03 -16.62 -6.10
CA HIS A 189 26.36 -16.07 -5.84
C HIS A 189 26.31 -14.70 -5.16
N TYR A 190 25.14 -14.10 -4.96
CA TYR A 190 25.01 -12.73 -4.45
C TYR A 190 25.66 -12.51 -3.09
N ILE A 191 25.47 -13.46 -2.16
CA ILE A 191 26.02 -13.38 -0.80
C ILE A 191 27.55 -13.50 -0.83
N GLN A 192 28.08 -14.37 -1.70
CA GLN A 192 29.52 -14.65 -1.81
C GLN A 192 30.28 -13.53 -2.52
N THR A 193 29.63 -12.84 -3.47
CA THR A 193 30.23 -11.75 -4.21
C THR A 193 30.52 -10.56 -3.29
N LYS A 194 31.79 -10.17 -3.22
CA LYS A 194 32.26 -8.94 -2.56
C LYS A 194 32.77 -7.98 -3.61
N ILE A 195 32.44 -6.71 -3.47
CA ILE A 195 32.83 -5.65 -4.40
C ILE A 195 34.13 -5.00 -3.94
N ASN A 196 35.09 -4.93 -4.85
CA ASN A 196 36.35 -4.23 -4.69
C ASN A 196 36.44 -3.06 -5.68
N SER A 197 36.09 -1.86 -5.20
CA SER A 197 36.08 -0.65 -6.03
C SER A 197 37.44 -0.31 -6.65
N LYS A 198 38.57 -0.74 -6.05
CA LYS A 198 39.90 -0.53 -6.62
C LYS A 198 40.14 -1.31 -7.91
N LYS A 199 39.36 -2.37 -8.15
CA LYS A 199 39.41 -3.17 -9.39
C LYS A 199 38.44 -2.67 -10.47
N GLY A 200 37.72 -1.58 -10.23
CA GLY A 200 36.63 -1.11 -11.10
C GLY A 200 35.33 -1.90 -10.91
N GLU A 201 35.23 -2.71 -9.86
CA GLU A 201 33.97 -3.33 -9.44
C GLU A 201 33.08 -2.30 -8.79
N LYS A 202 31.77 -2.41 -9.00
CA LYS A 202 30.83 -1.39 -8.53
C LYS A 202 29.46 -1.97 -8.27
N TRP A 203 28.66 -1.20 -7.57
CA TRP A 203 27.25 -1.49 -7.38
C TRP A 203 26.42 -0.83 -8.48
N PHE A 204 25.31 -1.46 -8.83
CA PHE A 204 24.28 -0.93 -9.73
C PHE A 204 22.94 -0.84 -9.01
N CYS A 205 22.17 0.16 -9.39
CA CYS A 205 20.86 0.46 -8.85
C CYS A 205 19.74 -0.21 -9.65
N SER A 206 20.03 -0.68 -10.88
CA SER A 206 19.13 -1.56 -11.64
C SER A 206 19.88 -2.58 -12.52
N GLU A 207 19.21 -3.67 -12.90
CA GLU A 207 19.78 -4.65 -13.84
C GLU A 207 20.03 -4.02 -15.21
N LEU A 208 19.16 -3.09 -15.62
CA LEU A 208 19.30 -2.33 -16.86
C LEU A 208 20.54 -1.44 -16.86
N GLU A 209 20.83 -0.78 -15.74
CA GLU A 209 22.05 0.01 -15.57
C GLU A 209 23.30 -0.86 -15.70
N ALA A 210 23.31 -2.04 -15.06
CA ALA A 210 24.42 -2.99 -15.18
C ALA A 210 24.63 -3.40 -16.64
N LEU A 211 23.56 -3.78 -17.35
CA LEU A 211 23.59 -4.16 -18.76
C LEU A 211 24.13 -3.02 -19.65
N ASN A 212 23.64 -1.79 -19.46
CA ASN A 212 24.09 -0.62 -20.21
C ASN A 212 25.56 -0.27 -19.95
N ASN A 213 26.09 -0.66 -18.79
CA ASN A 213 27.51 -0.51 -18.44
C ASN A 213 28.39 -1.68 -18.92
N GLY A 214 27.83 -2.61 -19.71
CA GLY A 214 28.55 -3.75 -20.28
C GLY A 214 28.71 -4.92 -19.30
N TRP A 215 27.85 -5.04 -18.30
CA TRP A 215 27.87 -6.13 -17.32
C TRP A 215 26.82 -7.18 -17.67
N ARG A 216 27.24 -8.44 -17.75
CA ARG A 216 26.30 -9.55 -17.96
C ARG A 216 25.80 -10.12 -16.64
N LYS A 217 24.59 -10.69 -16.64
CA LYS A 217 24.04 -11.36 -15.45
C LYS A 217 24.89 -12.58 -15.08
N SER A 218 25.04 -12.84 -13.78
CA SER A 218 25.60 -14.11 -13.31
C SER A 218 24.77 -15.27 -13.83
N LYS A 219 25.45 -16.31 -14.33
CA LYS A 219 24.81 -17.60 -14.60
C LYS A 219 24.45 -18.26 -13.26
N ARG A 220 23.44 -19.14 -13.29
CA ARG A 220 22.80 -19.79 -12.11
C ARG A 220 23.77 -20.37 -11.10
#